data_AF-A0A7S1L5N2-F1
#
_entry.id   AF-A0A7S1L5N2-F1
#
_cell.length_a   1.000
_cell.length_b   1.000
_cell.length_c   1.000
_cell.angle_alpha   90.00
_cell.angle_beta   90.00
_cell.angle_gamma   90.00
#
_symmetry.space_group_name_H-M   'P 1'
#
loop_
_entity.id
_entity.type
_entity.pdbx_description
1 polymer ?
#
loop_
_entity_poly.entity_id
_entity_poly.type
_entity_poly.pdbx_seq_one_letter_code
_entity_poly.pdbx_strand_id
1 'polypeptide(L)'
;MADAAVEVKTYSDDPCLGQVAPSLELLEFVEGAKIDLQPGRVHVLFFWVSYYKGAWVVNEELTQLAEKNPEVQFIAISNDADRAAVEKFLKKIEDGRVIDENTKKPYRLAVSHVAYDDKKAVGKAYADLSNNTLVHVPQAFIVDKDGKVAWRQNLTQSFTMTQSNFADQLERVVKGEALDMSNGPKPKVEADEGEDVEVDGDLALF
;
A
#
# COMPACT_ATOMS: atom_id res chain seq x y z
N MET A 1 13.95 20.07 -6.75
CA MET A 1 12.92 19.21 -7.34
C MET A 1 11.74 19.23 -6.38
N ALA A 2 10.55 19.64 -6.82
CA ALA A 2 9.38 19.49 -5.99
C ALA A 2 9.13 17.98 -5.83
N ASP A 3 9.11 17.48 -4.61
CA ASP A 3 8.55 16.15 -4.35
C ASP A 3 7.12 16.18 -4.88
N ALA A 4 6.85 15.39 -5.93
CA ALA A 4 5.48 15.18 -6.36
C ALA A 4 4.74 14.61 -5.15
N ALA A 5 3.70 15.30 -4.68
CA ALA A 5 2.88 14.83 -3.58
C ALA A 5 2.41 13.40 -3.89
N VAL A 6 2.54 12.51 -2.90
CA VAL A 6 2.06 11.13 -3.04
C VAL A 6 0.57 11.18 -3.37
N GLU A 7 0.18 10.59 -4.50
CA GLU A 7 -1.22 10.44 -4.86
C GLU A 7 -1.88 9.44 -3.89
N VAL A 8 -2.71 9.95 -3.00
CA VAL A 8 -3.41 9.16 -1.98
C VAL A 8 -4.83 8.81 -2.41
N LYS A 9 -5.35 9.34 -3.51
CA LYS A 9 -6.66 8.93 -4.02
C LYS A 9 -6.50 7.80 -5.04
N THR A 10 -7.32 6.78 -4.89
CA THR A 10 -7.51 5.75 -5.92
C THR A 10 -8.71 6.14 -6.77
N TYR A 11 -8.48 6.27 -8.07
CA TYR A 11 -9.49 6.70 -9.04
C TYR A 11 -10.24 5.50 -9.62
N SER A 12 -11.43 5.75 -10.19
CA SER A 12 -12.27 4.70 -10.77
C SER A 12 -11.67 4.04 -12.01
N ASP A 13 -10.70 4.70 -12.64
CA ASP A 13 -9.94 4.24 -13.81
C ASP A 13 -8.54 3.73 -13.46
N ASP A 14 -8.29 3.41 -12.18
CA ASP A 14 -7.00 2.88 -11.74
C ASP A 14 -6.68 1.55 -12.45
N PRO A 15 -5.52 1.43 -13.13
CA PRO A 15 -5.22 0.30 -14.02
C PRO A 15 -5.29 -1.08 -13.37
N CYS A 16 -5.08 -1.19 -12.06
CA CYS A 16 -5.10 -2.48 -11.39
C CYS A 16 -6.50 -3.02 -11.13
N LEU A 17 -7.55 -2.19 -11.18
CA LEU A 17 -8.90 -2.60 -10.80
C LEU A 17 -9.42 -3.69 -11.73
N GLY A 18 -9.87 -4.81 -11.15
CA GLY A 18 -10.36 -5.98 -11.86
C GLY A 18 -9.28 -6.86 -12.50
N GLN A 19 -8.00 -6.49 -12.39
CA GLN A 19 -6.89 -7.31 -12.88
C GLN A 19 -6.63 -8.49 -11.93
N VAL A 20 -6.12 -9.59 -12.49
CA VAL A 20 -5.68 -10.73 -11.68
C VAL A 20 -4.52 -10.29 -10.79
N ALA A 21 -4.63 -10.57 -9.50
CA ALA A 21 -3.60 -10.26 -8.52
C ALA A 21 -2.34 -11.14 -8.75
N PRO A 22 -1.13 -10.56 -8.76
CA PRO A 22 0.11 -11.32 -8.82
C PRO A 22 0.23 -12.37 -7.71
N SER A 23 0.86 -13.52 -8.02
CA SER A 23 1.09 -14.59 -7.03
C SER A 23 2.04 -14.14 -5.91
N LEU A 24 1.84 -14.72 -4.73
CA LEU A 24 2.67 -14.51 -3.55
C LEU A 24 3.76 -15.57 -3.38
N GLU A 25 3.96 -16.45 -4.37
CA GLU A 25 4.84 -17.62 -4.25
C GLU A 25 6.30 -17.28 -3.89
N LEU A 26 6.77 -16.10 -4.29
CA LEU A 26 8.13 -15.61 -4.07
C LEU A 26 8.35 -15.01 -2.67
N LEU A 27 7.29 -14.83 -1.89
CA LEU A 27 7.39 -14.28 -0.53
C LEU A 27 8.06 -15.27 0.44
N GLU A 28 8.91 -14.73 1.30
CA GLU A 28 9.49 -15.43 2.43
C GLU A 28 8.70 -15.11 3.71
N PHE A 29 7.87 -16.04 4.19
CA PHE A 29 7.10 -15.82 5.41
C PHE A 29 8.00 -15.88 6.64
N VAL A 30 7.98 -14.79 7.42
CA VAL A 30 8.71 -14.65 8.70
C VAL A 30 7.80 -14.92 9.89
N GLU A 31 6.50 -14.72 9.74
CA GLU A 31 5.46 -15.11 10.70
C GLU A 31 4.27 -15.74 9.95
N GLY A 32 3.66 -16.76 10.56
CA GLY A 32 2.58 -17.53 9.94
C GLY A 32 3.07 -18.61 8.97
N ALA A 33 2.14 -19.42 8.46
CA ALA A 33 2.46 -20.45 7.48
C ALA A 33 2.62 -19.83 6.08
N LYS A 34 3.44 -20.42 5.21
CA LYS A 34 3.48 -19.99 3.81
C LYS A 34 2.11 -20.20 3.16
N ILE A 35 1.58 -19.14 2.55
CA ILE A 35 0.30 -19.15 1.83
C ILE A 35 0.42 -18.40 0.50
N ASP A 36 -0.52 -18.65 -0.40
CA ASP A 36 -0.80 -17.83 -1.59
C ASP A 36 -2.28 -17.39 -1.54
N LEU A 37 -2.73 -16.65 -2.55
CA LEU A 37 -4.12 -16.20 -2.69
C LEU A 37 -5.08 -17.41 -2.78
N GLN A 38 -5.96 -17.54 -1.80
CA GLN A 38 -6.91 -18.63 -1.69
C GLN A 38 -8.22 -18.32 -2.45
N PRO A 39 -8.63 -19.16 -3.42
CA PRO A 39 -9.93 -18.98 -4.07
C PRO A 39 -11.08 -18.94 -3.07
N GLY A 40 -12.05 -18.05 -3.29
CA GLY A 40 -13.23 -17.92 -2.43
C GLY A 40 -13.02 -17.08 -1.16
N ARG A 41 -11.81 -16.56 -0.91
CA ARG A 41 -11.50 -15.73 0.25
C ARG A 41 -10.99 -14.36 -0.16
N VAL A 42 -11.42 -13.32 0.54
CA VAL A 42 -10.90 -11.95 0.37
C VAL A 42 -9.55 -11.85 1.07
N HIS A 43 -8.59 -11.20 0.41
CA HIS A 43 -7.25 -10.96 0.98
C HIS A 43 -6.98 -9.46 1.07
N VAL A 44 -6.25 -9.07 2.11
CA VAL A 44 -5.65 -7.74 2.22
C VAL A 44 -4.14 -7.91 2.23
N LEU A 45 -3.49 -7.25 1.28
CA LEU A 45 -2.03 -7.23 1.15
C LEU A 45 -1.54 -5.85 1.54
N PHE A 46 -0.63 -5.79 2.51
CA PHE A 46 -0.13 -4.53 3.04
C PHE A 46 1.39 -4.45 2.87
N PHE A 47 1.86 -3.61 1.95
CA PHE A 47 3.27 -3.36 1.73
C PHE A 47 3.80 -2.32 2.71
N TRP A 48 4.90 -2.62 3.41
CA TRP A 48 5.46 -1.77 4.46
C TRP A 48 6.99 -1.84 4.54
N VAL A 49 7.58 -0.94 5.32
CA VAL A 49 9.01 -0.95 5.67
C VAL A 49 9.22 -0.61 7.14
N SER A 50 10.23 -1.21 7.76
CA SER A 50 10.50 -1.06 9.20
C SER A 50 10.96 0.34 9.61
N TYR A 51 11.61 1.07 8.71
CA TYR A 51 12.28 2.34 9.03
C TYR A 51 11.38 3.57 8.92
N TYR A 52 10.17 3.46 8.35
CA TYR A 52 9.26 4.60 8.20
C TYR A 52 8.43 4.85 9.47
N LYS A 53 9.09 5.41 10.49
CA LYS A 53 8.49 5.63 11.82
C LYS A 53 7.18 6.42 11.80
N GLY A 54 7.09 7.45 10.97
CA GLY A 54 5.90 8.30 10.86
C GLY A 54 4.65 7.53 10.41
N ALA A 55 4.82 6.38 9.78
CA ALA A 55 3.71 5.56 9.29
C ALA A 55 3.43 4.31 10.14
N TRP A 56 4.09 4.12 11.29
CA TRP A 56 3.81 2.98 12.17
C TRP A 56 2.37 2.94 12.68
N VAL A 57 1.69 4.08 12.76
CA VAL A 57 0.25 4.16 13.05
C VAL A 57 -0.59 3.32 12.07
N VAL A 58 -0.17 3.23 10.81
CA VAL A 58 -0.87 2.45 9.77
C VAL A 58 -0.78 0.95 10.05
N ASN A 59 0.32 0.47 10.66
CA ASN A 59 0.47 -0.93 11.06
C ASN A 59 -0.52 -1.31 12.17
N GLU A 60 -0.74 -0.39 13.11
CA GLU A 60 -1.73 -0.57 14.18
C GLU A 60 -3.16 -0.55 13.63
N GLU A 61 -3.46 0.37 12.70
CA GLU A 61 -4.77 0.39 12.04
C GLU A 61 -5.04 -0.87 11.21
N LEU A 62 -4.03 -1.40 10.50
CA LEU A 62 -4.12 -2.69 9.82
C LEU A 62 -4.44 -3.81 10.81
N THR A 63 -3.76 -3.83 11.96
CA THR A 63 -3.99 -4.83 13.02
C THR A 63 -5.44 -4.77 13.51
N GLN A 64 -5.95 -3.58 13.81
CA GLN A 64 -7.33 -3.39 14.26
C GLN A 64 -8.35 -3.77 13.17
N LEU A 65 -8.03 -3.50 11.91
CA LEU A 65 -8.88 -3.89 10.78
C LEU A 65 -8.91 -5.42 10.64
N ALA A 66 -7.78 -6.10 10.82
CA ALA A 66 -7.70 -7.56 10.80
C ALA A 66 -8.48 -8.20 11.96
N GLU A 67 -8.38 -7.64 13.17
CA GLU A 67 -9.15 -8.10 14.34
C GLU A 67 -10.68 -7.99 14.13
N LYS A 68 -11.13 -6.99 13.38
CA LYS A 68 -12.55 -6.77 13.05
C LYS A 68 -13.06 -7.66 11.91
N ASN A 69 -12.18 -8.20 11.07
CA ASN A 69 -12.53 -8.95 9.85
C ASN A 69 -11.82 -10.32 9.83
N PRO A 70 -12.10 -11.23 10.78
CA PRO A 70 -11.44 -12.53 10.88
C PRO A 70 -11.64 -13.45 9.65
N GLU A 71 -12.67 -13.21 8.86
CA GLU A 71 -12.96 -13.90 7.61
C GLU A 71 -11.99 -13.52 6.47
N VAL A 72 -11.38 -12.34 6.54
CA VAL A 72 -10.43 -11.83 5.55
C VAL A 72 -9.01 -12.31 5.88
N GLN A 73 -8.24 -12.65 4.84
CA GLN A 73 -6.84 -13.04 5.00
C GLN A 73 -5.93 -11.81 4.88
N PHE A 74 -5.40 -11.33 6.01
CA PHE A 74 -4.42 -10.24 6.03
C PHE A 74 -3.00 -10.78 5.93
N ILE A 75 -2.18 -10.14 5.09
CA ILE A 75 -0.77 -10.45 4.86
C ILE A 75 0.02 -9.13 4.84
N ALA A 76 0.94 -8.96 5.78
CA ALA A 76 1.85 -7.81 5.83
C ALA A 76 3.17 -8.17 5.12
N ILE A 77 3.52 -7.44 4.07
CA ILE A 77 4.64 -7.71 3.17
C ILE A 77 5.69 -6.62 3.34
N SER A 78 6.84 -6.95 3.91
CA SER A 78 7.95 -6.02 4.04
C SER A 78 8.73 -5.89 2.72
N ASN A 79 8.97 -4.64 2.32
CA ASN A 79 9.93 -4.27 1.28
C ASN A 79 11.22 -3.67 1.85
N ASP A 80 11.59 -4.03 3.08
CA ASP A 80 12.92 -3.69 3.62
C ASP A 80 14.03 -4.27 2.72
N ALA A 81 15.24 -3.72 2.84
CA ALA A 81 16.36 -4.15 1.99
C ALA A 81 16.83 -5.58 2.31
N ASP A 82 16.67 -6.01 3.57
CA ASP A 82 17.08 -7.32 4.05
C ASP A 82 16.08 -7.87 5.09
N ARG A 83 15.99 -9.19 5.14
CA ARG A 83 15.10 -9.91 6.06
C ARG A 83 15.44 -9.67 7.54
N ALA A 84 16.71 -9.49 7.88
CA ALA A 84 17.13 -9.31 9.28
C ALA A 84 16.59 -7.99 9.88
N ALA A 85 16.41 -6.95 9.06
CA ALA A 85 15.74 -5.71 9.46
C ALA A 85 14.28 -5.96 9.85
N VAL A 86 13.58 -6.82 9.11
CA VAL A 86 12.18 -7.22 9.39
C VAL A 86 12.10 -7.94 10.73
N GLU A 87 12.89 -9.00 10.92
CA GLU A 87 12.91 -9.79 12.16
C GLU A 87 13.28 -8.93 13.38
N LYS A 88 14.26 -8.01 13.23
CA LYS A 88 14.63 -7.06 14.28
C LYS A 88 13.50 -6.10 14.61
N PHE A 89 12.71 -5.68 13.62
CA PHE A 89 11.59 -4.78 13.84
C PHE A 89 10.41 -5.49 14.52
N LEU A 90 10.07 -6.71 14.08
CA LEU A 90 9.05 -7.54 14.72
C LEU A 90 9.39 -7.81 16.18
N LYS A 91 10.66 -8.13 16.48
CA LYS A 91 11.13 -8.24 17.87
C LYS A 91 10.97 -6.94 18.67
N LYS A 92 11.15 -5.76 18.06
CA LYS A 92 10.89 -4.49 18.75
C LYS A 92 9.40 -4.30 19.04
N ILE A 93 8.51 -4.76 18.17
CA ILE A 93 7.06 -4.74 18.41
C ILE A 93 6.73 -5.66 19.59
N GLU A 94 7.24 -6.89 19.58
CA GLU A 94 7.07 -7.87 20.68
C GLU A 94 7.56 -7.32 22.02
N ASP A 95 8.73 -6.67 22.03
CA ASP A 95 9.30 -6.02 23.20
C ASP A 95 8.58 -4.71 23.61
N GLY A 96 7.55 -4.28 22.88
CA GLY A 96 6.80 -3.05 23.15
C GLY A 96 7.60 -1.76 22.91
N ARG A 97 8.63 -1.81 22.06
CA ARG A 97 9.58 -0.70 21.80
C ARG A 97 9.20 0.19 20.60
N VAL A 98 8.15 -0.18 19.88
CA VAL A 98 7.55 0.63 18.81
C VAL A 98 6.35 1.35 19.43
N ILE A 99 6.51 2.62 19.80
CA ILE A 99 5.57 3.34 20.67
C ILE A 99 4.99 4.56 19.96
N ASP A 100 3.70 4.80 20.14
CA ASP A 100 3.00 6.03 19.78
C ASP A 100 3.48 7.19 20.67
N GLU A 101 4.03 8.24 20.06
CA GLU A 101 4.58 9.37 20.81
C GLU A 101 3.50 10.21 21.52
N ASN A 102 2.25 10.19 21.05
CA ASN A 102 1.14 10.93 21.64
C ASN A 102 0.47 10.14 22.77
N THR A 103 0.15 8.87 22.52
CA THR A 103 -0.63 8.03 23.45
C THR A 103 0.25 7.22 24.41
N LYS A 104 1.55 7.10 24.13
CA LYS A 104 2.53 6.26 24.84
C LYS A 104 2.19 4.76 24.84
N LYS A 105 1.29 4.32 23.94
CA LYS A 105 0.94 2.91 23.76
C LYS A 105 1.80 2.28 22.65
N PRO A 106 2.08 0.97 22.68
CA PRO A 106 2.78 0.29 21.60
C PRO A 106 1.94 0.30 20.31
N TYR A 107 2.57 0.56 19.16
CA TYR A 107 2.03 0.18 17.86
C TYR A 107 2.30 -1.29 17.59
N ARG A 108 1.32 -1.98 17.02
CA ARG A 108 1.42 -3.39 16.63
C ARG A 108 1.55 -3.55 15.12
N LEU A 109 1.92 -4.75 14.72
CA LEU A 109 1.71 -5.31 13.38
C LEU A 109 1.30 -6.77 13.60
N ALA A 110 0.11 -6.98 14.17
CA ALA A 110 -0.35 -8.30 14.61
C ALA A 110 -1.39 -8.84 13.61
N VAL A 111 -0.91 -9.24 12.44
CA VAL A 111 -1.70 -9.97 11.44
C VAL A 111 -1.25 -11.44 11.39
N SER A 112 -2.10 -12.33 10.89
CA SER A 112 -1.81 -13.77 10.86
C SER A 112 -0.58 -14.18 10.04
N HIS A 113 -0.15 -13.34 9.10
CA HIS A 113 0.97 -13.61 8.21
C HIS A 113 1.80 -12.35 7.97
N VAL A 114 3.11 -12.49 8.17
CA VAL A 114 4.09 -11.47 7.83
C VAL A 114 5.15 -12.09 6.92
N ALA A 115 5.47 -11.41 5.83
CA ALA A 115 6.42 -11.88 4.85
C ALA A 115 7.45 -10.81 4.48
N TYR A 116 8.60 -11.27 4.01
CA TYR A 116 9.66 -10.49 3.39
C TYR A 116 9.64 -10.73 1.87
N ASP A 117 9.69 -9.64 1.11
CA ASP A 117 9.70 -9.65 -0.34
C ASP A 117 11.13 -9.43 -0.86
N ASP A 118 11.89 -10.52 -1.03
CA ASP A 118 13.27 -10.47 -1.50
C ASP A 118 13.35 -9.71 -2.83
N LYS A 119 14.27 -8.75 -2.88
CA LYS A 119 14.47 -7.83 -4.03
C LYS A 119 13.19 -7.11 -4.47
N LYS A 120 12.16 -7.08 -3.63
CA LYS A 120 10.87 -6.41 -3.89
C LYS A 120 10.15 -6.98 -5.12
N ALA A 121 10.32 -8.28 -5.40
CA ALA A 121 9.81 -8.91 -6.61
C ALA A 121 8.28 -8.87 -6.71
N VAL A 122 7.59 -9.22 -5.62
CA VAL A 122 6.12 -9.18 -5.56
C VAL A 122 5.64 -7.73 -5.57
N GLY A 123 6.26 -6.85 -4.77
CA GLY A 123 5.97 -5.42 -4.78
C GLY A 123 6.11 -4.81 -6.18
N LYS A 124 7.15 -5.18 -6.93
CA LYS A 124 7.30 -4.76 -8.33
C LYS A 124 6.15 -5.24 -9.22
N ALA A 125 5.71 -6.48 -9.07
CA ALA A 125 4.57 -6.99 -9.85
C ALA A 125 3.28 -6.21 -9.56
N TYR A 126 3.02 -5.85 -8.31
CA TYR A 126 1.88 -4.99 -7.93
C TYR A 126 2.05 -3.54 -8.39
N ALA A 127 3.28 -3.01 -8.40
CA ALA A 127 3.57 -1.69 -8.95
C ALA A 127 3.25 -1.63 -10.45
N ASP A 128 3.73 -2.61 -11.21
CA ASP A 128 3.51 -2.72 -12.65
C ASP A 128 2.00 -2.84 -12.95
N LEU A 129 1.26 -3.62 -12.15
CA LEU A 129 -0.21 -3.75 -12.23
C LEU A 129 -0.94 -2.40 -12.07
N SER A 130 -0.40 -1.51 -11.24
CA SER A 130 -0.93 -0.16 -10.99
C SER A 130 -0.31 0.91 -11.89
N ASN A 131 0.46 0.53 -12.92
CA ASN A 131 1.22 1.42 -13.80
C ASN A 131 2.16 2.38 -13.03
N ASN A 132 2.82 1.87 -11.99
CA ASN A 132 3.79 2.58 -11.17
C ASN A 132 5.17 1.94 -11.29
N THR A 133 6.23 2.74 -11.16
CA THR A 133 7.62 2.25 -11.17
C THR A 133 7.94 1.39 -9.95
N LEU A 134 7.36 1.71 -8.80
CA LEU A 134 7.56 1.03 -7.52
C LEU A 134 6.25 1.02 -6.73
N VAL A 135 6.11 0.01 -5.87
CA VAL A 135 5.02 -0.08 -4.90
C VAL A 135 5.23 1.02 -3.85
N HIS A 136 4.15 1.70 -3.47
CA HIS A 136 4.24 2.69 -2.40
C HIS A 136 4.36 1.98 -1.05
N VAL A 137 5.03 2.59 -0.07
CA VAL A 137 5.12 2.06 1.30
C VAL A 137 4.81 3.16 2.32
N PRO A 138 3.73 3.05 3.11
CA PRO A 138 2.75 1.96 3.09
C PRO A 138 1.76 2.00 1.92
N GLN A 139 1.38 0.83 1.42
CA GLN A 139 0.28 0.67 0.45
C GLN A 139 -0.50 -0.59 0.78
N ALA A 140 -1.83 -0.53 0.66
CA ALA A 140 -2.70 -1.68 0.86
C ALA A 140 -3.46 -2.03 -0.42
N PHE A 141 -3.65 -3.31 -0.68
CA PHE A 141 -4.49 -3.85 -1.74
C PHE A 141 -5.59 -4.74 -1.13
N ILE A 142 -6.76 -4.70 -1.75
CA ILE A 142 -7.85 -5.65 -1.50
C ILE A 142 -7.94 -6.56 -2.73
N VAL A 143 -7.81 -7.86 -2.50
CA VAL A 143 -8.02 -8.90 -3.51
C VAL A 143 -9.33 -9.61 -3.19
N ASP A 144 -10.24 -9.66 -4.17
CA ASP A 144 -11.55 -10.28 -4.02
C ASP A 144 -11.47 -11.83 -4.01
N LYS A 145 -12.65 -12.45 -3.88
CA LYS A 145 -12.80 -13.92 -3.83
C LYS A 145 -12.42 -14.62 -5.14
N ASP A 146 -12.34 -13.88 -6.25
CA ASP A 146 -11.96 -14.36 -7.57
C ASP A 146 -10.46 -14.16 -7.86
N GLY A 147 -9.70 -13.65 -6.88
CA GLY A 147 -8.27 -13.40 -7.03
C GLY A 147 -7.96 -12.15 -7.85
N LYS A 148 -8.88 -11.20 -7.94
CA LYS A 148 -8.70 -9.93 -8.66
C LYS A 148 -8.53 -8.77 -7.69
N VAL A 149 -7.76 -7.77 -8.10
CA VAL A 149 -7.61 -6.54 -7.30
C VAL A 149 -8.91 -5.74 -7.36
N ALA A 150 -9.57 -5.62 -6.23
CA ALA A 150 -10.80 -4.84 -6.06
C ALA A 150 -10.49 -3.39 -5.70
N TRP A 151 -9.42 -3.13 -4.93
CA TRP A 151 -9.05 -1.78 -4.54
C TRP A 151 -7.56 -1.71 -4.18
N ARG A 152 -6.99 -0.52 -4.27
CA ARG A 152 -5.68 -0.20 -3.68
C ARG A 152 -5.73 1.12 -2.95
N GLN A 153 -4.79 1.36 -2.03
CA GLN A 153 -4.71 2.59 -1.27
C GLN A 153 -3.26 2.93 -0.94
N ASN A 154 -2.77 4.06 -1.44
CA ASN A 154 -1.52 4.65 -0.96
C ASN A 154 -1.78 5.29 0.41
N LEU A 155 -0.91 5.02 1.37
CA LEU A 155 -1.05 5.47 2.74
C LEU A 155 0.19 6.26 3.14
N THR A 156 0.02 7.28 3.98
CA THR A 156 1.12 8.12 4.46
C THR A 156 0.98 8.38 5.96
N GLN A 157 1.96 9.04 6.56
CA GLN A 157 1.86 9.50 7.95
C GLN A 157 0.60 10.35 8.23
N SER A 158 0.15 11.16 7.26
CA SER A 158 -1.00 12.07 7.42
C SER A 158 -2.26 11.61 6.69
N PHE A 159 -2.20 10.47 6.00
CA PHE A 159 -3.32 9.87 5.29
C PHE A 159 -3.30 8.36 5.51
N THR A 160 -3.83 7.94 6.65
CA THR A 160 -3.85 6.55 7.12
C THR A 160 -5.10 5.83 6.63
N MET A 161 -5.32 4.59 7.07
CA MET A 161 -6.53 3.84 6.70
C MET A 161 -7.78 4.57 7.17
N THR A 162 -7.73 5.17 8.37
CA THR A 162 -8.84 5.92 8.96
C THR A 162 -9.18 7.21 8.19
N GLN A 163 -8.23 7.83 7.48
CA GLN A 163 -8.51 8.99 6.62
C GLN A 163 -8.89 8.59 5.18
N SER A 164 -8.75 7.33 4.83
CA SER A 164 -9.11 6.78 3.52
C SER A 164 -10.49 6.13 3.54
N ASN A 165 -10.98 5.70 2.37
CA ASN A 165 -12.16 4.84 2.26
C ASN A 165 -11.80 3.34 2.25
N PHE A 166 -10.57 2.95 2.60
CA PHE A 166 -10.09 1.57 2.46
C PHE A 166 -10.92 0.56 3.26
N ALA A 167 -11.26 0.88 4.52
CA ALA A 167 -12.07 -0.01 5.36
C ALA A 167 -13.49 -0.19 4.80
N ASP A 168 -14.10 0.89 4.30
CA ASP A 168 -15.43 0.84 3.68
C ASP A 168 -15.42 0.01 2.39
N GLN A 169 -14.36 0.14 1.57
CA GLN A 169 -14.18 -0.69 0.38
C GLN A 169 -14.00 -2.17 0.74
N LEU A 170 -13.24 -2.48 1.80
CA LEU A 170 -13.10 -3.85 2.28
C LEU A 170 -14.44 -4.44 2.70
N GLU A 171 -15.23 -3.70 3.46
CA GLU A 171 -16.56 -4.15 3.89
C GLU A 171 -17.47 -4.45 2.69
N ARG A 172 -17.45 -3.58 1.66
CA ARG A 172 -18.20 -3.81 0.41
C ARG A 172 -17.75 -5.10 -0.29
N VAL A 173 -16.44 -5.30 -0.44
CA VAL A 173 -15.90 -6.51 -1.08
C VAL A 173 -16.26 -7.78 -0.31
N VAL A 174 -16.18 -7.76 1.02
CA VAL A 174 -16.57 -8.89 1.88
C VAL A 174 -18.04 -9.26 1.66
N LYS A 175 -18.92 -8.25 1.62
CA LYS A 175 -20.37 -8.40 1.40
C LYS A 175 -20.76 -8.69 -0.05
N GLY A 176 -19.84 -8.53 -1.00
CA GLY A 176 -20.14 -8.64 -2.45
C GLY A 176 -20.94 -7.46 -2.98
N GLU A 177 -20.83 -6.30 -2.34
CA GLU A 177 -21.45 -5.05 -2.77
C GLU A 177 -20.58 -4.32 -3.81
N ALA A 178 -21.20 -3.41 -4.57
CA ALA A 178 -20.47 -2.54 -5.48
C ALA A 178 -19.52 -1.62 -4.70
N LEU A 179 -18.31 -1.46 -5.25
CA LEU A 179 -17.30 -0.53 -4.75
C LEU A 179 -17.79 0.91 -4.82
N ASP A 180 -17.32 1.75 -3.88
CA ASP A 180 -17.51 3.19 -3.98
C ASP A 180 -16.54 3.78 -5.00
N MET A 181 -17.07 4.19 -6.15
CA MET A 181 -16.30 4.79 -7.25
C MET A 181 -16.40 6.33 -7.25
N SER A 182 -16.76 6.95 -6.12
CA SER A 182 -16.99 8.40 -5.99
C SER A 182 -15.79 9.29 -6.31
N ASN A 183 -14.57 8.75 -6.26
CA ASN A 183 -13.36 9.49 -6.65
C ASN A 183 -13.33 9.82 -8.16
N GLY A 184 -14.12 9.13 -8.99
CA GLY A 184 -14.17 9.35 -10.44
C GLY A 184 -12.85 9.02 -11.15
N PRO A 185 -12.75 9.30 -12.46
CA PRO A 185 -11.52 9.08 -13.22
C PRO A 185 -10.43 10.06 -12.80
N LYS A 186 -9.17 9.66 -12.98
CA LYS A 186 -8.03 10.52 -12.68
C LYS A 186 -8.11 11.82 -13.49
N PRO A 187 -8.01 13.01 -12.86
CA PRO A 187 -8.00 14.27 -13.59
C PRO A 187 -6.89 14.29 -14.64
N LYS A 188 -7.24 14.67 -15.87
CA LYS A 188 -6.24 14.94 -16.90
C LYS A 188 -5.51 16.21 -16.50
N VAL A 189 -4.20 16.12 -16.30
CA VAL A 189 -3.37 17.31 -16.21
C VAL A 189 -3.31 17.88 -17.62
N GLU A 190 -4.01 18.99 -17.86
CA GLU A 190 -3.77 19.76 -19.08
C GLU A 190 -2.32 20.19 -19.02
N ALA A 191 -1.51 19.70 -19.97
CA ALA A 191 -0.19 20.25 -20.17
C ALA A 191 -0.43 21.71 -20.55
N ASP A 192 -0.03 22.62 -19.67
CA ASP A 192 0.16 24.01 -20.03
C ASP A 192 1.20 23.96 -21.16
N GLU A 193 0.74 24.07 -22.41
CA GLU A 193 1.60 24.25 -23.58
C GLU A 193 2.28 25.60 -23.34
N GLY A 194 3.39 25.55 -22.60
CA GLY A 194 4.19 26.72 -22.30
C GLY A 194 4.44 27.45 -23.61
N GLU A 195 4.00 28.71 -23.65
CA GLU A 195 4.28 29.61 -24.76
C GLU A 195 5.76 29.47 -25.10
N ASP A 196 6.05 28.94 -26.29
CA ASP A 196 7.36 29.00 -26.90
C ASP A 196 7.70 30.48 -27.05
N VAL A 197 8.36 31.06 -26.04
CA VAL A 197 8.97 32.38 -26.15
C VAL A 197 10.24 32.20 -27.00
N GLU A 198 10.05 32.14 -28.31
CA GLU A 198 11.09 32.56 -29.26
C GLU A 198 11.37 34.04 -28.98
N VAL A 199 12.47 34.34 -28.29
CA VAL A 199 13.14 35.63 -28.44
C VAL A 199 14.50 35.38 -29.06
N ASP A 200 14.45 35.50 -30.38
CA ASP A 200 15.51 35.65 -31.34
C ASP A 200 16.46 36.82 -30.95
N GLY A 201 17.75 36.64 -31.24
CA GLY A 201 18.66 37.73 -31.61
C GLY A 201 19.18 38.70 -30.55
N ASP A 202 20.50 38.58 -30.32
CA ASP A 202 21.46 39.70 -30.25
C ASP A 202 21.64 40.43 -28.91
N LEU A 203 22.71 40.09 -28.18
CA LEU A 203 23.47 41.10 -27.45
C LEU A 203 24.97 40.78 -27.49
N ALA A 204 25.63 41.52 -28.37
CA ALA A 204 27.06 41.60 -28.56
C ALA A 204 27.84 41.98 -27.27
N LEU A 205 29.08 41.47 -27.21
CA LEU A 205 30.30 42.09 -26.67
C LEU A 205 30.11 43.25 -25.68
N PHE A 206 30.51 43.03 -24.41
CA PHE A 206 31.49 43.84 -23.68
C PHE A 206 32.06 43.04 -22.50
#